data_AF-W4LMH5-F1
#
_entry.id   AF-W4LMH5-F1
#
_cell.length_a   1.000
_cell.length_b   1.000
_cell.length_c   1.000
_cell.angle_alpha   90.00
_cell.angle_beta   90.00
_cell.angle_gamma   90.00
#
_symmetry.space_group_name_H-M   'P 1'
#
loop_
_entity.id
_entity.type
_entity.pdbx_description
1 polymer ?
#
loop_
_entity_poly.entity_id
_entity_poly.type
_entity_poly.pdbx_seq_one_letter_code
_entity_poly.pdbx_strand_id
1 'polypeptide(L)'
;MRRFLHSAWDGSDETDMPPAHGVLEALMHELLKYGDMEWAMQELLRRGYTSPDGTWSMQGVDEFMQQLEAAREAWLQRYAADSFRLSEAQAEHYHQQIDAAAQAMAEQFDQLRTPPDTAVSNSTSRARYGDQETGLYRRYEALQGELATRRGTPPPDRQSEMTQRLDDLLPQLHPEPEDDSCEPAEL
;
A
#
# COMPACT_ATOMS: atom_id res chain seq x y z
N MET A 1 -0.64 9.13 23.91
CA MET A 1 -1.20 10.39 23.37
C MET A 1 -0.24 10.95 22.33
N ARG A 2 -0.62 10.94 21.03
CA ARG A 2 0.14 11.65 19.98
C ARG A 2 -0.11 13.15 20.17
N ARG A 3 0.97 13.93 20.31
CA ARG A 3 0.89 15.40 20.35
C ARG A 3 0.93 15.90 18.91
N PHE A 4 -0.12 16.55 18.48
CA PHE A 4 -0.10 17.34 17.25
C PHE A 4 0.67 18.63 17.55
N LEU A 5 1.75 18.87 16.81
CA LEU A 5 2.47 20.12 16.86
C LEU A 5 1.78 21.07 15.90
N HIS A 6 0.96 21.97 16.45
CA HIS A 6 0.47 23.11 15.70
C HIS A 6 1.61 24.11 15.60
N SER A 7 2.21 24.26 14.42
CA SER A 7 3.09 25.40 14.15
C SER A 7 2.23 26.66 14.13
N ALA A 8 2.63 27.67 14.91
CA ALA A 8 2.05 29.00 14.76
C ALA A 8 2.39 29.48 13.34
N TRP A 9 1.37 29.90 12.61
CA TRP A 9 1.54 30.47 11.29
C TRP A 9 2.31 31.79 11.43
N ASP A 10 3.52 31.87 10.89
CA ASP A 10 4.39 33.05 11.00
C ASP A 10 4.14 34.09 9.88
N GLY A 11 3.19 33.81 9.00
CA GLY A 11 2.83 34.67 7.87
C GLY A 11 3.92 34.83 6.81
N SER A 12 5.06 34.13 6.92
CA SER A 12 6.18 34.19 5.99
C SER A 12 6.12 33.14 4.89
N ASP A 13 5.12 32.26 4.92
CA ASP A 13 4.66 31.60 3.70
C ASP A 13 4.10 32.70 2.81
N GLU A 14 4.98 33.33 2.04
CA GLU A 14 4.71 34.24 0.95
C GLU A 14 3.86 33.45 -0.04
N THR A 15 2.58 33.39 0.29
CA THR A 15 1.59 32.71 -0.50
C THR A 15 1.45 33.63 -1.68
N ASP A 16 1.70 33.12 -2.89
CA ASP A 16 1.43 33.79 -4.16
C ASP A 16 -0.10 33.90 -4.36
N MET A 17 -0.76 34.41 -3.32
CA MET A 17 -2.19 34.51 -3.21
C MET A 17 -2.55 35.87 -3.78
N PRO A 18 -3.43 35.92 -4.79
CA PRO A 18 -3.88 37.18 -5.36
C PRO A 18 -4.52 38.06 -4.26
N PRO A 19 -4.32 39.38 -4.32
CA PRO A 19 -4.93 40.28 -3.35
C PRO A 19 -6.45 40.16 -3.41
N ALA A 20 -7.12 40.20 -2.26
CA ALA A 20 -8.56 39.94 -2.14
C ALA A 20 -9.44 40.81 -3.08
N HIS A 21 -9.02 42.05 -3.33
CA HIS A 21 -9.70 42.94 -4.27
C HIS A 21 -9.58 42.47 -5.73
N GLY A 22 -8.47 41.84 -6.10
CA GLY A 22 -8.24 41.32 -7.44
C GLY A 22 -9.13 40.12 -7.72
N VAL A 23 -9.20 39.18 -6.77
CA VAL A 23 -10.09 38.01 -6.87
C VAL A 23 -11.54 38.43 -7.04
N LEU A 24 -11.97 39.45 -6.28
CA LEU A 24 -13.32 40.00 -6.38
C LEU A 24 -13.61 40.59 -7.77
N GLU A 25 -12.68 41.40 -8.30
CA GLU A 25 -12.82 42.00 -9.64
C GLU A 25 -12.93 40.93 -10.73
N ALA A 26 -12.10 39.90 -10.66
CA ALA A 26 -12.13 38.78 -11.59
C ALA A 26 -13.46 38.00 -11.53
N LEU A 27 -13.96 37.76 -10.31
CA LEU A 27 -15.25 37.12 -10.11
C LEU A 27 -16.41 37.98 -10.60
N MET A 28 -16.36 39.30 -10.38
CA MET A 28 -17.36 40.22 -10.91
C MET A 28 -17.35 40.25 -12.44
N HIS A 29 -16.18 40.20 -13.07
CA HIS A 29 -16.07 40.14 -14.53
C HIS A 29 -16.76 38.89 -15.10
N GLU A 30 -16.52 37.73 -14.48
CA GLU A 30 -17.19 36.49 -14.90
C GLU A 30 -18.69 36.51 -14.59
N LEU A 31 -19.09 37.07 -13.45
CA LEU A 31 -20.50 37.23 -13.10
C LEU A 31 -21.23 38.14 -14.11
N LEU A 32 -20.60 39.23 -14.54
CA LEU A 32 -21.12 40.12 -15.59
C LEU A 32 -21.25 39.42 -16.96
N LYS A 33 -20.38 38.45 -17.24
CA LYS A 33 -20.35 37.73 -18.51
C LYS A 33 -21.41 36.63 -18.60
N TYR A 34 -21.66 35.90 -17.52
CA TYR A 34 -22.54 34.72 -17.53
C TYR A 34 -23.82 34.87 -16.70
N GLY A 35 -23.89 35.85 -15.80
CA GLY A 35 -25.06 36.12 -14.96
C GLY A 35 -25.27 35.13 -13.80
N ASP A 36 -24.40 34.11 -13.68
CA ASP A 36 -24.46 33.08 -12.64
C ASP A 36 -23.13 33.03 -11.86
N MET A 37 -23.24 33.14 -10.54
CA MET A 37 -22.11 33.18 -9.62
C MET A 37 -21.41 31.83 -9.49
N GLU A 38 -22.15 30.73 -9.49
CA GLU A 38 -21.58 29.39 -9.35
C GLU A 38 -20.72 29.07 -10.56
N TRP A 39 -21.28 29.35 -11.74
CA TRP A 39 -20.57 29.18 -13.00
C TRP A 39 -19.34 30.10 -13.09
N ALA A 40 -19.47 31.37 -12.71
CA ALA A 40 -18.37 32.34 -12.72
C ALA A 40 -17.21 31.88 -11.82
N MET A 41 -17.50 31.39 -10.62
CA MET A 41 -16.49 30.88 -9.70
C MET A 41 -15.84 29.60 -10.25
N GLN A 42 -16.63 28.68 -10.80
CA GLN A 42 -16.12 27.44 -11.37
C GLN A 42 -15.17 27.73 -12.53
N GLU A 43 -15.53 28.64 -13.43
CA GLU A 43 -14.70 29.00 -14.56
C GLU A 43 -13.44 29.75 -14.14
N LEU A 44 -13.54 30.66 -13.15
CA LEU A 44 -12.40 31.34 -12.56
C LEU A 44 -11.40 30.36 -11.94
N LEU A 45 -11.87 29.39 -11.18
CA LEU A 45 -11.02 28.37 -10.56
C LEU A 45 -10.43 27.40 -11.59
N ARG A 46 -11.20 27.02 -12.60
CA ARG A 46 -10.78 26.09 -13.64
C ARG A 46 -9.61 26.66 -14.44
N ARG A 47 -9.78 27.87 -14.99
CA ARG A 47 -8.81 28.47 -15.91
C ARG A 47 -7.78 29.38 -15.21
N GLY A 48 -8.04 29.78 -13.98
CA GLY A 48 -7.27 30.82 -13.30
C GLY A 48 -7.63 32.23 -13.79
N TYR A 49 -6.90 33.23 -13.32
CA TYR A 49 -7.08 34.61 -13.79
C TYR A 49 -5.76 35.37 -13.71
N THR A 50 -5.44 36.08 -14.78
CA THR A 50 -4.32 37.01 -14.81
C THR A 50 -4.87 38.41 -14.92
N SER A 51 -4.42 39.30 -14.03
CA SER A 51 -4.75 40.73 -14.11
C SER A 51 -4.39 41.29 -15.48
N PRO A 52 -5.19 42.20 -16.07
CA PRO A 52 -4.85 42.89 -17.32
C PRO A 52 -3.50 43.61 -17.24
N ASP A 53 -3.16 44.11 -16.05
CA ASP A 53 -1.91 44.82 -15.77
C ASP A 53 -0.73 43.85 -15.49
N GLY A 54 -0.97 42.54 -15.47
CA GLY A 54 0.02 41.49 -15.21
C GLY A 54 0.58 41.49 -13.77
N THR A 55 0.07 42.34 -12.89
CA THR A 55 0.56 42.52 -11.52
C THR A 55 0.27 41.35 -10.60
N TRP A 56 -0.72 40.53 -10.92
CA TRP A 56 -1.06 39.35 -10.16
C TRP A 56 -1.72 38.30 -11.04
N SER A 57 -1.48 37.03 -10.70
CA SER A 57 -2.01 35.87 -11.38
C SER A 57 -2.49 34.85 -10.35
N MET A 58 -3.71 34.36 -10.53
CA MET A 58 -4.23 33.20 -9.83
C MET A 58 -4.09 31.98 -10.74
N GLN A 59 -3.33 30.98 -10.29
CA GLN A 59 -3.17 29.73 -11.02
C GLN A 59 -4.51 28.96 -11.06
N GLY A 60 -4.86 28.46 -12.25
CA GLY A 60 -6.04 27.62 -12.44
C GLY A 60 -5.80 26.16 -12.08
N VAL A 61 -6.87 25.43 -11.79
CA VAL A 61 -6.83 23.97 -11.58
C VAL A 61 -6.31 23.25 -12.82
N ASP A 62 -6.68 23.70 -14.02
CA ASP A 62 -6.21 23.10 -15.27
C ASP A 62 -4.68 23.22 -15.40
N GLU A 63 -4.14 24.39 -15.09
CA GLU A 63 -2.70 24.65 -15.13
C GLU A 63 -1.96 23.87 -14.04
N PHE A 64 -2.52 23.77 -12.83
CA PHE A 64 -1.96 22.94 -11.77
C PHE A 64 -1.90 21.47 -12.16
N MET A 65 -2.95 20.94 -12.81
CA MET A 65 -2.96 19.57 -13.30
C MET A 65 -1.90 19.34 -14.39
N GLN A 66 -1.72 20.30 -15.30
CA GLN A 66 -0.64 20.26 -16.30
C GLN A 66 0.75 20.25 -15.65
N GLN A 67 0.96 21.08 -14.62
CA GLN A 67 2.22 21.09 -13.88
C GLN A 67 2.46 19.77 -13.14
N LEU A 68 1.41 19.17 -12.58
CA LEU A 68 1.50 17.87 -11.92
C LEU A 68 1.82 16.75 -12.92
N GLU A 69 1.22 16.78 -14.11
CA GLU A 69 1.51 15.83 -15.18
C GLU A 69 2.95 15.97 -15.68
N ALA A 70 3.42 17.20 -15.92
CA ALA A 70 4.80 17.48 -16.29
C ALA A 70 5.79 17.04 -15.20
N ALA A 71 5.47 17.30 -13.92
CA ALA A 71 6.27 16.81 -12.80
C ALA A 71 6.31 15.28 -12.81
N ARG A 72 5.16 14.62 -12.93
CA ARG A 72 5.06 13.16 -13.01
C ARG A 72 5.92 12.61 -14.14
N GLU A 73 5.87 13.21 -15.33
CA GLU A 73 6.72 12.80 -16.46
C GLU A 73 8.21 12.98 -16.16
N ALA A 74 8.60 14.11 -15.56
CA ALA A 74 9.99 14.34 -15.16
C ALA A 74 10.47 13.31 -14.13
N TRP A 75 9.63 12.95 -13.16
CA TRP A 75 9.89 11.86 -12.23
C TRP A 75 10.03 10.53 -12.98
N LEU A 76 9.08 10.20 -13.84
CA LEU A 76 9.15 8.96 -14.62
C LEU A 76 10.41 8.90 -15.49
N GLN A 77 10.80 9.98 -16.16
CA GLN A 77 12.04 10.02 -16.96
C GLN A 77 13.27 9.83 -16.08
N ARG A 78 13.34 10.53 -14.94
CA ARG A 78 14.46 10.45 -13.99
C ARG A 78 14.65 9.05 -13.41
N TYR A 79 13.56 8.33 -13.15
CA TYR A 79 13.61 7.01 -12.50
C TYR A 79 13.44 5.81 -13.46
N ALA A 80 12.89 6.01 -14.66
CA ALA A 80 12.73 4.93 -15.64
C ALA A 80 13.97 4.73 -16.52
N ALA A 81 14.75 5.77 -16.81
CA ALA A 81 15.84 5.68 -17.78
C ALA A 81 17.13 5.04 -17.22
N ASP A 82 17.52 5.37 -15.99
CA ASP A 82 18.83 4.99 -15.45
C ASP A 82 18.79 4.14 -14.17
N SER A 83 17.77 4.25 -13.31
CA SER A 83 17.82 3.56 -12.00
C SER A 83 17.46 2.06 -12.02
N PHE A 84 16.99 1.51 -13.15
CA PHE A 84 16.65 0.08 -13.25
C PHE A 84 17.44 -0.69 -14.30
N ARG A 85 18.33 -0.05 -15.07
CA ARG A 85 19.26 -0.80 -15.93
C ARG A 85 20.41 -1.30 -15.07
N LEU A 86 20.19 -2.44 -14.42
CA LEU A 86 21.28 -3.23 -13.85
C LEU A 86 22.36 -3.37 -14.93
N SER A 87 23.62 -3.10 -14.60
CA SER A 87 24.69 -3.38 -15.55
C SER A 87 24.68 -4.88 -15.87
N GLU A 88 25.11 -5.27 -17.07
CA GLU A 88 25.10 -6.68 -17.51
C GLU A 88 25.80 -7.59 -16.47
N ALA A 89 26.94 -7.14 -15.95
CA ALA A 89 27.67 -7.82 -14.88
C ALA A 89 26.89 -7.90 -13.54
N GLN A 90 26.10 -6.88 -13.17
CA GLN A 90 25.29 -6.90 -11.96
C GLN A 90 24.07 -7.82 -12.12
N ALA A 91 23.44 -7.81 -13.29
CA ALA A 91 22.31 -8.68 -13.60
C ALA A 91 22.73 -10.17 -13.56
N GLU A 92 23.91 -10.48 -14.10
CA GLU A 92 24.52 -11.82 -14.01
C GLU A 92 24.82 -12.20 -12.56
N HIS A 93 25.38 -11.29 -11.77
CA HIS A 93 25.67 -11.55 -10.35
C HIS A 93 24.41 -11.86 -9.53
N TYR A 94 23.32 -11.12 -9.75
CA TYR A 94 22.05 -11.39 -9.07
C TYR A 94 21.40 -12.69 -9.56
N HIS A 95 21.48 -13.02 -10.85
CA HIS A 95 21.02 -14.32 -11.35
C HIS A 95 21.78 -15.47 -10.66
N GLN A 96 23.12 -15.38 -10.60
CA GLN A 96 23.92 -16.38 -9.91
C GLN A 96 23.54 -16.52 -8.43
N GLN A 97 23.24 -15.43 -7.73
CA GLN A 97 22.76 -15.49 -6.34
C GLN A 97 21.38 -16.15 -6.23
N ILE A 98 20.44 -15.82 -7.12
CA ILE A 98 19.10 -16.42 -7.12
C ILE A 98 19.19 -17.92 -7.42
N ASP A 99 20.01 -18.32 -8.39
CA ASP A 99 20.21 -19.73 -8.74
C ASP A 99 20.85 -20.49 -7.59
N ALA A 100 21.86 -19.92 -6.93
CA ALA A 100 22.47 -20.51 -5.75
C ALA A 100 21.48 -20.63 -4.58
N ALA A 101 20.65 -19.60 -4.36
CA ALA A 101 19.62 -19.63 -3.32
C ALA A 101 18.52 -20.66 -3.64
N ALA A 102 18.10 -20.77 -4.90
CA ALA A 102 17.12 -21.75 -5.35
C ALA A 102 17.65 -23.19 -5.19
N GLN A 103 18.92 -23.42 -5.51
CA GLN A 103 19.58 -24.70 -5.29
C GLN A 103 19.68 -25.04 -3.80
N ALA A 104 20.09 -24.09 -2.96
CA ALA A 104 20.13 -24.29 -1.51
C ALA A 104 18.74 -24.60 -0.92
N MET A 105 17.69 -23.93 -1.40
CA MET A 105 16.31 -24.24 -1.02
C MET A 105 15.89 -25.64 -1.49
N ALA A 106 16.26 -26.05 -2.70
CA ALA A 106 15.94 -27.37 -3.23
C ALA A 106 16.64 -28.48 -2.41
N GLU A 107 17.90 -28.31 -2.04
CA GLU A 107 18.62 -29.25 -1.16
C GLU A 107 18.01 -29.34 0.23
N GLN A 108 17.60 -28.20 0.81
CA GLN A 108 16.88 -28.18 2.08
C GLN A 108 15.53 -28.88 1.98
N PHE A 109 14.81 -28.68 0.88
CA PHE A 109 13.54 -29.35 0.63
C PHE A 109 13.71 -30.86 0.43
N ASP A 110 14.76 -31.30 -0.24
CA ASP A 110 15.07 -32.72 -0.44
C ASP A 110 15.48 -33.41 0.89
N GLN A 111 16.17 -32.69 1.78
CA GLN A 111 16.44 -33.15 3.15
C GLN A 111 15.17 -33.32 3.98
N LEU A 112 14.16 -32.46 3.78
CA LEU A 112 12.85 -32.60 4.42
C LEU A 112 12.00 -33.70 3.77
N ARG A 113 12.20 -33.95 2.47
CA ARG A 113 11.49 -34.96 1.68
C ARG A 113 12.05 -36.36 1.88
N THR A 114 13.35 -36.50 2.17
CA THR A 114 13.96 -37.79 2.50
C THR A 114 13.46 -38.18 3.88
N PRO A 115 12.55 -39.17 4.01
CA PRO A 115 12.16 -39.64 5.33
C PRO A 115 13.42 -40.19 6.00
N PRO A 116 13.71 -39.83 7.27
CA PRO A 116 14.82 -40.47 7.97
C PRO A 116 14.53 -41.97 8.03
N ASP A 117 15.51 -42.78 7.63
CA ASP A 117 15.45 -44.26 7.65
C ASP A 117 15.29 -44.88 9.07
N THR A 118 14.89 -44.07 10.05
CA THR A 118 14.58 -44.47 11.41
C THR A 118 13.07 -44.47 11.65
N ALA A 119 12.36 -45.34 10.93
CA ALA A 119 10.95 -45.66 11.14
C ALA A 119 10.64 -46.37 12.49
N VAL A 120 11.42 -46.14 13.56
CA VAL A 120 11.23 -46.76 14.88
C VAL A 120 11.11 -45.73 16.03
N SER A 121 10.96 -44.43 15.78
CA SER A 121 10.81 -43.44 16.89
C SER A 121 9.83 -42.28 16.60
N ASN A 122 8.66 -42.60 16.05
CA ASN A 122 7.71 -41.62 15.50
C ASN A 122 6.66 -41.04 16.47
N SER A 123 6.87 -41.09 17.79
CA SER A 123 5.99 -40.39 18.75
C SER A 123 6.57 -39.04 19.22
N THR A 124 7.89 -38.92 19.35
CA THR A 124 8.53 -37.69 19.85
C THR A 124 8.76 -36.65 18.75
N SER A 125 8.94 -37.08 17.50
CA SER A 125 9.20 -36.18 16.37
C SER A 125 7.95 -35.40 15.93
N ARG A 126 6.76 -36.01 15.97
CA ARG A 126 5.48 -35.33 15.68
C ARG A 126 5.18 -34.21 16.70
N ALA A 127 5.58 -34.41 17.95
CA ALA A 127 5.46 -33.40 19.01
C ALA A 127 6.41 -32.20 18.80
N ARG A 128 7.62 -32.42 18.26
CA ARG A 128 8.59 -31.34 17.99
C ARG A 128 8.22 -30.49 16.78
N TYR A 129 7.67 -31.10 15.74
CA TYR A 129 7.16 -30.36 14.58
C TYR A 129 5.96 -29.48 14.95
N GLY A 130 5.04 -29.99 15.79
CA GLY A 130 3.91 -29.20 16.28
C GLY A 130 4.32 -28.02 17.15
N ASP A 131 5.31 -28.18 18.03
CA ASP A 131 5.83 -27.12 18.93
C ASP A 131 6.53 -26.00 18.15
N GLN A 132 7.26 -26.36 17.09
CA GLN A 132 7.93 -25.38 16.23
C GLN A 132 6.92 -24.57 15.38
N GLU A 133 5.86 -25.22 14.87
CA GLU A 133 4.75 -24.54 14.19
C GLU A 133 4.01 -23.58 15.11
N THR A 134 3.70 -23.98 16.34
CA THR A 134 2.99 -23.09 17.28
C THR A 134 3.81 -21.84 17.62
N GLY A 135 5.14 -21.98 17.67
CA GLY A 135 6.06 -20.86 17.84
C GLY A 135 6.03 -19.87 16.67
N LEU A 136 5.89 -20.35 15.43
CA LEU A 136 5.81 -19.52 14.22
C LEU A 136 4.48 -18.74 14.17
N TYR A 137 3.35 -19.40 14.44
CA TYR A 137 2.04 -18.74 14.48
C TYR A 137 1.98 -17.65 15.55
N ARG A 138 2.48 -17.93 16.76
CA ARG A 138 2.54 -16.94 17.86
C ARG A 138 3.37 -15.72 17.48
N ARG A 139 4.45 -15.91 16.72
CA ARG A 139 5.34 -14.83 16.28
C ARG A 139 4.72 -14.01 15.14
N TYR A 140 3.99 -14.66 14.24
CA TYR A 140 3.22 -14.00 13.19
C TYR A 140 2.11 -13.11 13.78
N GLU A 141 1.37 -13.63 14.75
CA GLU A 141 0.32 -12.88 15.44
C GLU A 141 0.88 -11.66 16.20
N ALA A 142 2.03 -11.82 16.88
CA ALA A 142 2.72 -10.70 17.54
C ALA A 142 3.15 -9.61 16.54
N LEU A 143 3.65 -10.00 15.36
CA LEU A 143 4.02 -9.06 14.30
C LEU A 143 2.80 -8.34 13.73
N GLN A 144 1.66 -9.03 13.58
CA GLN A 144 0.40 -8.38 13.18
C GLN A 144 -0.05 -7.34 14.21
N GLY A 145 0.05 -7.65 15.52
CA GLY A 145 -0.25 -6.71 16.60
C GLY A 145 0.65 -5.47 16.57
N GLU A 146 1.96 -5.66 16.31
CA GLU A 146 2.94 -4.59 16.21
C GLU A 146 2.68 -3.68 14.99
N LEU A 147 2.30 -4.27 13.86
CA LEU A 147 1.90 -3.52 12.66
C LEU A 147 0.60 -2.72 12.87
N ALA A 148 -0.37 -3.31 13.58
CA ALA A 148 -1.63 -2.64 13.95
C ALA A 148 -1.40 -1.46 14.91
N THR A 149 -0.37 -1.52 15.76
CA THR A 149 0.00 -0.38 16.63
C THR A 149 0.80 0.69 15.89
N ARG A 150 1.60 0.33 14.88
CA ARG A 150 2.38 1.29 14.07
C ARG A 150 1.54 2.06 13.07
N ARG A 151 0.58 1.40 12.41
CA ARG A 151 -0.42 2.06 11.55
C ARG A 151 -1.64 2.38 12.42
N GLY A 152 -1.74 3.61 12.92
CA GLY A 152 -2.96 4.08 13.57
C GLY A 152 -4.19 3.68 12.74
N THR A 153 -5.09 2.91 13.33
CA THR A 153 -6.25 2.28 12.69
C THR A 153 -7.11 3.32 11.94
N PRO A 154 -7.38 3.12 10.64
CA PRO A 154 -8.59 3.66 10.03
C PRO A 154 -9.81 2.95 10.64
N PRO A 155 -11.00 3.57 10.65
CA PRO A 155 -12.23 2.91 11.07
C PRO A 155 -12.48 1.65 10.22
N PRO A 156 -13.21 0.64 10.73
CA PRO A 156 -13.44 -0.60 10.00
C PRO A 156 -14.30 -0.32 8.76
N ASP A 157 -13.64 -0.11 7.62
CA ASP A 157 -14.24 -0.29 6.31
C ASP A 157 -14.28 -1.78 5.99
N ARG A 158 -15.44 -2.24 5.47
CA ARG A 158 -15.89 -3.51 4.86
C ARG A 158 -14.91 -4.70 4.66
N GLN A 159 -13.60 -4.50 4.62
CA GLN A 159 -12.59 -5.55 4.54
C GLN A 159 -12.55 -6.45 5.78
N SER A 160 -12.78 -5.92 6.99
CA SER A 160 -12.84 -6.75 8.21
C SER A 160 -14.02 -7.72 8.19
N GLU A 161 -15.17 -7.30 7.63
CA GLU A 161 -16.33 -8.17 7.45
C GLU A 161 -16.06 -9.26 6.40
N MET A 162 -15.24 -8.96 5.38
CA MET A 162 -14.85 -9.93 4.36
C MET A 162 -13.88 -10.97 4.92
N THR A 163 -12.93 -10.58 5.78
CA THR A 163 -12.03 -11.52 6.47
C THR A 163 -12.76 -12.39 7.48
N GLN A 164 -13.71 -11.84 8.24
CA GLN A 164 -14.56 -12.64 9.14
C GLN A 164 -15.45 -13.62 8.38
N ARG A 165 -16.02 -13.20 7.25
CA ARG A 165 -16.77 -14.12 6.37
C ARG A 165 -15.90 -15.21 5.77
N LEU A 166 -14.63 -14.92 5.46
CA LEU A 166 -13.69 -15.91 4.94
C LEU A 166 -13.28 -16.92 6.01
N ASP A 167 -13.07 -16.48 7.26
CA ASP A 167 -12.80 -17.37 8.41
C ASP A 167 -13.98 -18.30 8.72
N ASP A 168 -15.22 -17.81 8.63
CA ASP A 168 -16.42 -18.64 8.84
C ASP A 168 -16.67 -19.66 7.72
N LEU A 169 -16.17 -19.39 6.50
CA LEU A 169 -16.33 -20.24 5.32
C LEU A 169 -15.19 -21.25 5.14
N LEU A 170 -14.01 -21.00 5.71
CA LEU A 170 -12.84 -21.88 5.68
C LEU A 170 -13.10 -23.31 6.22
N PRO A 171 -13.78 -23.50 7.37
CA PRO A 171 -14.10 -24.84 7.87
C PRO A 171 -15.15 -25.58 7.03
N GLN A 172 -15.85 -24.91 6.12
CA GLN A 172 -16.86 -25.52 5.25
C GLN A 172 -16.26 -26.05 3.94
N LEU A 173 -15.08 -25.57 3.54
CA LEU A 173 -14.40 -25.96 2.28
C LEU A 173 -13.37 -27.07 2.49
N HIS A 174 -12.91 -27.30 3.72
CA HIS A 174 -12.08 -28.44 4.11
C HIS A 174 -12.65 -29.12 5.35
N PRO A 175 -13.71 -29.95 5.22
CA PRO A 175 -14.03 -30.91 6.27
C PRO A 175 -12.85 -31.86 6.38
N GLU A 176 -12.18 -31.87 7.54
CA GLU A 176 -11.18 -32.88 7.88
C GLU A 176 -11.78 -34.27 7.61
N PRO A 177 -11.07 -35.18 6.91
CA PRO A 177 -11.56 -36.54 6.77
C PRO A 177 -11.57 -37.18 8.17
N GLU A 178 -12.77 -37.41 8.71
CA GLU A 178 -12.92 -38.23 9.90
C GLU A 178 -12.30 -39.60 9.61
N ASP A 179 -11.26 -39.92 10.37
CA ASP A 179 -10.50 -41.16 10.24
C ASP A 179 -11.43 -42.34 10.55
N ASP A 180 -11.83 -43.01 9.48
CA ASP A 180 -12.67 -44.19 9.47
C ASP A 180 -11.90 -45.35 10.11
N SER A 181 -12.01 -45.50 11.43
CA SER A 181 -11.58 -46.71 12.14
C SER A 181 -12.67 -47.77 12.08
N CYS A 182 -12.67 -48.48 10.96
CA CYS A 182 -13.27 -49.78 10.68
C CYS A 182 -13.31 -50.72 11.90
N GLU A 183 -14.52 -51.11 12.34
CA GLU A 183 -15.08 -52.48 12.46
C GLU A 183 -14.09 -53.66 12.73
N PRO A 184 -14.47 -54.72 13.49
CA PRO A 184 -15.57 -55.55 12.97
C PRO A 184 -16.45 -56.35 13.97
N ALA A 185 -17.67 -56.57 13.49
CA ALA A 185 -18.35 -57.86 13.39
C ALA A 185 -18.84 -58.61 14.65
N GLU A 186 -20.16 -58.79 14.62
CA GLU A 186 -20.86 -60.09 14.74
C GLU A 186 -20.95 -60.77 16.11
N LEU A 187 -22.12 -60.67 16.77
CA LEU A 187 -23.23 -61.65 16.73
C LEU A 187 -24.33 -61.30 17.76
#